data_AF-A0A848LLF4-F1
#
_entry.id   AF-A0A848LLF4-F1
#
_cell.length_a   1.000
_cell.length_b   1.000
_cell.length_c   1.000
_cell.angle_alpha   90.00
_cell.angle_beta   90.00
_cell.angle_gamma   90.00
#
_symmetry.space_group_name_H-M   'P 1'
#
loop_
_entity.id
_entity.type
_entity.pdbx_description
1 polymer ?
#
loop_
_entity_poly.entity_id
_entity_poly.type
_entity_poly.pdbx_seq_one_letter_code
_entity_poly.pdbx_strand_id
1 'polypeptide(L)'
;MVKRVKVLSLALATMFLGASQAGAQQSGEPAYRTIMYSDATYTTEVGYIYPECTLRGVQYHLVGTYTYFQVDEFVGICGPGGWEPL
;
A
#
# COMPACT_ATOMS: atom_id res chain seq x y z
N MET A 1 46.49 49.27 -19.16
CA MET A 1 45.14 49.38 -19.78
C MET A 1 44.44 48.05 -19.60
N VAL A 2 43.44 48.00 -18.71
CA VAL A 2 42.68 46.80 -18.34
C VAL A 2 41.46 46.70 -19.25
N LYS A 3 41.34 45.62 -20.03
CA LYS A 3 40.15 45.31 -20.84
C LYS A 3 39.41 44.12 -20.22
N ARG A 4 38.14 44.39 -19.90
CA ARG A 4 37.12 43.53 -19.29
C ARG A 4 36.72 42.41 -20.25
N VAL A 5 36.28 41.24 -19.75
CA VAL A 5 34.95 40.66 -19.97
C VAL A 5 34.72 39.56 -18.92
N LYS A 6 33.57 39.64 -18.25
CA LYS A 6 33.06 38.71 -17.24
C LYS A 6 32.76 37.35 -17.90
N VAL A 7 33.36 36.27 -17.40
CA VAL A 7 32.87 34.91 -17.69
C VAL A 7 31.69 34.67 -16.76
N LEU A 8 30.53 34.77 -17.37
CA LEU A 8 29.20 34.57 -16.83
C LEU A 8 29.04 33.09 -16.43
N SER A 9 28.62 32.90 -15.18
CA SER A 9 27.87 31.77 -14.63
C SER A 9 27.30 30.78 -15.64
N LEU A 10 27.93 29.61 -15.80
CA LEU A 10 27.33 28.46 -16.49
C LEU A 10 27.76 27.17 -15.77
N ALA A 11 26.79 26.58 -15.06
CA ALA A 11 26.70 25.22 -14.49
C ALA A 11 26.01 25.33 -13.11
N LEU A 12 24.80 25.90 -13.03
CA LEU A 12 23.56 25.15 -13.13
C LEU A 12 23.70 23.66 -12.75
N ALA A 13 23.46 23.39 -11.46
CA ALA A 13 22.49 22.40 -11.02
C ALA A 13 22.50 21.04 -11.73
N THR A 14 23.46 20.18 -11.43
CA THR A 14 23.28 18.73 -11.59
C THR A 14 24.14 18.03 -10.55
N MET A 15 23.54 17.73 -9.40
CA MET A 15 23.90 16.62 -8.50
C MET A 15 23.13 16.73 -7.17
N PHE A 16 21.86 17.12 -7.23
CA PHE A 16 20.91 16.32 -6.46
C PHE A 16 20.80 15.01 -7.24
N LEU A 17 21.77 14.11 -7.00
CA LEU A 17 21.51 12.69 -7.08
C LEU A 17 20.38 12.48 -6.09
N GLY A 18 19.16 12.63 -6.61
CA GLY A 18 18.00 12.05 -5.99
C GLY A 18 18.32 10.57 -5.90
N ALA A 19 18.90 10.17 -4.77
CA ALA A 19 18.47 8.97 -4.11
C ALA A 19 16.98 9.20 -3.79
N SER A 20 16.14 9.23 -4.84
CA SER A 20 14.82 8.65 -4.74
C SER A 20 15.12 7.28 -4.16
N GLN A 21 14.82 7.11 -2.88
CA GLN A 21 14.72 5.79 -2.30
C GLN A 21 13.86 5.05 -3.31
N ALA A 22 14.48 4.16 -4.09
CA ALA A 22 13.76 3.09 -4.72
C ALA A 22 13.22 2.32 -3.52
N GLY A 23 12.09 2.79 -2.99
CA GLY A 23 11.32 2.06 -2.02
C GLY A 23 11.14 0.73 -2.68
N ALA A 24 11.71 -0.31 -2.09
CA ALA A 24 11.39 -1.66 -2.45
C ALA A 24 9.87 -1.74 -2.34
N GLN A 25 9.20 -1.61 -3.48
CA GLN A 25 7.78 -1.86 -3.56
C GLN A 25 7.70 -3.34 -3.22
N GLN A 26 7.32 -3.64 -1.97
CA GLN A 26 7.05 -5.01 -1.54
C GLN A 26 6.21 -5.62 -2.66
N SER A 27 6.74 -6.67 -3.29
CA SER A 27 6.14 -7.21 -4.49
C SER A 27 4.91 -7.98 -4.06
N GLY A 28 3.83 -7.28 -3.75
CA GLY A 28 2.64 -7.91 -3.24
C GLY A 28 1.53 -6.90 -2.97
N GLU A 29 0.31 -7.42 -2.97
CA GLU A 29 -0.91 -6.68 -2.73
C GLU A 29 -1.28 -6.79 -1.25
N PRO A 30 -1.46 -5.67 -0.52
CA PRO A 30 -1.90 -5.73 0.87
C PRO A 30 -3.31 -6.31 0.94
N ALA A 31 -3.50 -7.24 1.86
CA ALA A 31 -4.76 -7.93 2.07
C ALA A 31 -5.33 -7.60 3.45
N TYR A 32 -6.65 -7.45 3.49
CA TYR A 32 -7.39 -7.08 4.70
C TYR A 32 -8.48 -8.12 4.98
N ARG A 33 -8.85 -8.31 6.24
CA ARG A 33 -10.09 -8.98 6.63
C ARG A 33 -11.06 -7.91 7.08
N THR A 34 -12.27 -7.91 6.53
CA THR A 34 -13.34 -7.01 6.99
C THR A 34 -14.23 -7.77 7.96
N ILE A 35 -14.39 -7.29 9.19
CA ILE A 35 -15.38 -7.81 10.16
C ILE A 35 -16.64 -6.97 10.08
N MET A 36 -17.81 -7.61 10.03
CA MET A 36 -19.11 -6.96 9.96
C MET A 36 -19.91 -7.20 11.23
N TYR A 37 -20.54 -6.15 11.73
CA TYR A 37 -21.28 -6.15 12.99
C TYR A 37 -22.76 -5.82 12.77
N SER A 38 -23.60 -6.23 13.72
CA SER A 38 -25.05 -5.96 13.68
C SER A 38 -25.39 -4.47 13.67
N ASP A 39 -24.58 -3.65 14.34
CA ASP A 39 -24.82 -2.23 14.60
C ASP A 39 -23.52 -1.47 14.93
N ALA A 40 -23.62 -0.16 15.12
CA ALA A 40 -22.50 0.74 15.40
C ALA A 40 -21.84 0.55 16.78
N THR A 41 -22.31 -0.39 17.62
CA THR A 41 -21.64 -0.72 18.88
C THR A 41 -20.49 -1.69 18.69
N TYR A 42 -20.38 -2.34 17.53
CA TYR A 42 -19.33 -3.30 17.19
C TYR A 42 -19.22 -4.47 18.20
N THR A 43 -20.35 -4.91 18.74
CA THR A 43 -20.40 -5.96 19.79
C THR A 43 -20.68 -7.36 19.27
N THR A 44 -21.49 -7.47 18.21
CA THR A 44 -21.93 -8.76 17.66
C THR A 44 -21.47 -8.90 16.22
N GLU A 45 -20.52 -9.80 15.96
CA GLU A 45 -20.09 -10.17 14.61
C GLU A 45 -21.21 -10.95 13.90
N VAL A 46 -21.56 -10.53 12.69
CA VAL A 46 -22.63 -11.14 11.87
C VAL A 46 -22.13 -11.60 10.50
N GLY A 47 -20.89 -11.28 10.16
CA GLY A 47 -20.24 -11.69 8.93
C GLY A 47 -18.81 -11.19 8.86
N TYR A 48 -18.08 -11.68 7.87
CA TYR A 48 -16.75 -11.18 7.55
C TYR A 48 -16.44 -11.39 6.08
N ILE A 49 -15.58 -10.53 5.54
CA ILE A 49 -14.93 -10.71 4.25
C ILE A 49 -13.49 -11.13 4.54
N TYR A 50 -13.09 -12.32 4.08
CA TYR A 50 -11.71 -12.77 4.23
C TYR A 50 -10.98 -12.81 2.88
N PRO A 51 -9.67 -12.53 2.87
CA PRO A 51 -8.87 -12.60 1.67
C PRO A 51 -8.32 -14.01 1.45
N GLU A 52 -8.23 -14.39 0.19
CA GLU A 52 -7.52 -15.56 -0.32
C GLU A 52 -6.45 -15.08 -1.32
N CYS A 53 -5.20 -15.48 -1.09
CA CYS A 53 -4.11 -15.15 -1.99
C CYS A 53 -4.08 -16.17 -3.15
N THR A 54 -4.28 -15.68 -4.37
CA THR A 54 -4.31 -16.50 -5.59
C THR A 54 -3.17 -16.11 -6.52
N LEU A 55 -2.91 -16.92 -7.56
CA LEU A 55 -1.91 -16.59 -8.60
C LEU A 55 -2.20 -15.29 -9.38
N ARG A 56 -3.37 -14.69 -9.18
CA ARG A 56 -3.82 -13.46 -9.86
C ARG A 56 -3.92 -12.25 -8.93
N GLY A 57 -3.55 -12.39 -7.65
CA GLY A 57 -3.73 -11.37 -6.62
C GLY A 57 -4.71 -11.80 -5.52
N VAL A 58 -5.16 -10.83 -4.72
CA VAL A 58 -6.07 -11.09 -3.60
C VAL A 58 -7.51 -11.24 -4.11
N GLN A 59 -8.15 -12.37 -3.78
CA GLN A 59 -9.59 -12.55 -3.92
C GLN A 59 -10.26 -12.49 -2.55
N TYR A 60 -11.49 -11.98 -2.51
CA TYR A 60 -12.22 -11.74 -1.28
C TYR A 60 -13.53 -12.52 -1.27
N HIS A 61 -13.84 -13.14 -0.13
CA HIS A 61 -15.02 -13.97 0.04
C HIS A 61 -15.83 -13.49 1.23
N LEU A 62 -17.12 -13.24 1.01
CA LEU A 62 -18.08 -12.90 2.05
C LEU A 62 -18.64 -14.16 2.71
N VAL A 63 -18.62 -14.18 4.04
CA VAL A 63 -19.29 -15.19 4.87
C VAL A 63 -20.24 -14.47 5.83
N GLY A 64 -21.50 -14.93 5.90
CA GLY A 64 -22.51 -14.35 6.78
C GLY A 64 -23.30 -13.20 6.15
N THR A 65 -23.64 -12.20 6.96
CA THR A 65 -24.51 -11.07 6.55
C THR A 65 -23.69 -9.81 6.30
N TYR A 66 -23.95 -9.16 5.17
CA TYR A 66 -23.37 -7.85 4.85
C TYR A 66 -24.03 -6.74 5.68
N THR A 67 -23.22 -5.90 6.33
CA THR A 67 -23.69 -4.71 7.05
C THR A 67 -22.77 -3.51 6.79
N TYR A 68 -23.27 -2.31 7.06
CA TYR A 68 -22.47 -1.08 6.96
C TYR A 68 -21.56 -0.84 8.16
N PHE A 69 -21.73 -1.60 9.24
CA PHE A 69 -20.93 -1.48 10.46
C PHE A 69 -19.75 -2.44 10.36
N GLN A 70 -18.67 -1.97 9.77
CA GLN A 70 -17.55 -2.82 9.39
C GLN A 70 -16.20 -2.23 9.79
N VAL A 71 -15.25 -3.12 10.06
CA VAL A 71 -13.86 -2.77 10.43
C VAL A 71 -12.92 -3.60 9.58
N ASP A 72 -11.90 -2.96 9.01
CA ASP A 72 -10.85 -3.64 8.26
C ASP A 72 -9.63 -3.91 9.14
N GLU A 73 -9.19 -5.16 9.13
CA GLU A 73 -8.00 -5.65 9.81
C GLU A 73 -6.95 -6.02 8.76
N PHE A 74 -5.74 -5.47 8.87
CA PHE A 74 -4.65 -5.90 8.00
C PHE A 74 -4.23 -7.33 8.37
N VAL A 75 -4.19 -8.22 7.37
CA VAL A 75 -3.84 -9.64 7.61
C VAL A 75 -2.53 -10.07 6.97
N GLY A 76 -2.01 -9.32 5.99
CA GLY A 76 -0.81 -9.73 5.28
C GLY A 76 -0.64 -9.07 3.92
N ILE A 77 0.45 -9.46 3.25
CA ILE A 77 0.72 -9.09 1.87
C ILE A 77 0.65 -10.37 1.02
N CYS A 78 -0.08 -10.33 -0.09
CA CYS A 78 -0.14 -11.41 -1.07
C CYS A 78 0.87 -11.14 -2.17
N GLY A 79 1.99 -11.86 -2.16
CA GLY A 79 3.04 -11.78 -3.16
C GLY A 79 2.91 -12.86 -4.25
N PRO A 80 3.83 -12.87 -5.24
CA PRO A 80 3.84 -13.84 -6.34
C PRO A 80 3.82 -15.32 -5.92
N GLY A 81 4.28 -15.62 -4.70
CA GLY A 81 4.38 -16.98 -4.14
C GLY A 81 3.31 -17.33 -3.11
N GLY A 82 2.31 -16.47 -2.89
CA GLY A 82 1.35 -16.61 -1.79
C GLY A 82 1.53 -15.54 -0.71
N TRP A 83 1.11 -15.86 0.51
CA TRP A 83 1.27 -14.99 1.67
C TRP A 83 2.75 -14.68 1.94
N GLU A 84 3.09 -13.40 2.00
CA GLU A 84 4.38 -12.93 2.50
C GLU A 84 4.39 -12.89 4.04
N PRO A 85 5.54 -13.13 4.68
CA PRO A 85 5.69 -12.95 6.12
C PRO A 85 5.44 -11.49 6.54
N LEU A 86 4.70 -11.32 7.65
CA LEU A 86 4.41 -10.04 8.30
C LEU A 86 5.60 -9.46 9.07
#